data_AF-A0A2M7NWY7-F1
#
_entry.id   AF-A0A2M7NWY7-F1
#
_cell.length_a   1.000
_cell.length_b   1.000
_cell.length_c   1.000
_cell.angle_alpha   90.00
_cell.angle_beta   90.00
_cell.angle_gamma   90.00
#
_symmetry.space_group_name_H-M   'P 1'
#
loop_
_entity.id
_entity.type
_entity.pdbx_description
1 polymer ?
#
loop_
_entity_poly.entity_id
_entity_poly.type
_entity_poly.pdbx_seq_one_letter_code
_entity_poly.pdbx_strand_id
1 'polypeptide(L)'
;MTETKTIADNIARRLRRAAKPVICNVSNRHAHITEENFKTLFGHGYAMRKLKDLLQPGEFASKELIEIASPRGSIKKVRILGPFRKYTQVEISRTDSFKLGISAPLRES
;
A
#
# COMPACT_ATOMS: atom_id res chain seq x y z
N MET A 1 -4.03 40.59 -25.09
CA MET A 1 -3.60 39.41 -25.89
C MET A 1 -2.93 38.31 -25.04
N THR A 2 -3.10 38.31 -23.71
CA THR A 2 -2.30 37.45 -22.79
C THR A 2 -3.08 36.30 -22.14
N GLU A 3 -4.41 36.28 -22.14
CA GLU A 3 -5.20 35.20 -21.50
C GLU A 3 -5.47 34.00 -22.42
N THR A 4 -5.70 34.23 -23.71
CA THR A 4 -6.07 33.16 -24.66
C THR A 4 -4.91 32.21 -24.96
N LYS A 5 -3.67 32.72 -25.00
CA LYS A 5 -2.45 31.90 -25.10
C LYS A 5 -2.35 30.91 -23.93
N THR A 6 -2.65 31.38 -22.73
CA THR A 6 -2.57 30.60 -21.49
C THR A 6 -3.59 29.45 -21.44
N ILE A 7 -4.79 29.66 -21.99
CA ILE A 7 -5.81 28.60 -22.09
C ILE A 7 -5.43 27.55 -23.15
N ALA A 8 -5.01 27.99 -24.34
CA ALA A 8 -4.57 27.10 -25.41
C ALA A 8 -3.39 26.21 -24.97
N ASP A 9 -2.40 26.77 -24.28
CA ASP A 9 -1.25 26.04 -23.74
C ASP A 9 -1.66 25.00 -22.68
N ASN A 10 -2.62 25.34 -21.83
CA ASN A 10 -3.19 24.41 -20.85
C ASN A 10 -3.92 23.24 -21.51
N ILE A 11 -4.70 23.50 -22.56
CA ILE A 11 -5.39 22.47 -23.34
C ILE A 11 -4.37 21.57 -24.03
N ALA A 12 -3.39 22.13 -24.73
CA ALA A 12 -2.32 21.37 -25.38
C ALA A 12 -1.55 20.49 -24.38
N ARG A 13 -1.26 21.00 -23.18
CA ARG A 13 -0.63 20.23 -22.09
C ARG A 13 -1.50 19.07 -21.60
N ARG A 14 -2.82 19.28 -21.45
CA ARG A 14 -3.76 18.21 -21.06
C ARG A 14 -3.85 17.13 -22.13
N LEU A 15 -3.94 17.50 -23.41
CA LEU A 15 -3.96 16.57 -24.54
C LEU A 15 -2.67 15.73 -24.60
N ARG A 16 -1.50 16.35 -24.43
CA ARG A 16 -0.22 15.62 -24.36
C ARG A 16 -0.16 14.61 -23.22
N ARG A 17 -0.72 14.93 -22.05
CA ARG A 17 -0.81 14.00 -20.91
C ARG A 17 -1.80 12.86 -21.17
N ALA A 18 -2.97 13.19 -21.73
CA ALA A 18 -4.00 12.21 -22.06
C ALA A 18 -3.51 11.18 -23.10
N ALA A 19 -2.61 11.57 -24.00
CA ALA A 19 -2.00 10.68 -24.99
C ALA A 19 -1.04 9.64 -24.39
N LYS A 20 -0.66 9.74 -23.10
CA LYS A 20 0.24 8.80 -22.40
C LYS A 20 -0.38 8.36 -21.07
N PRO A 21 -1.46 7.56 -21.10
CA PRO A 21 -2.11 7.12 -19.88
C PRO A 21 -1.18 6.21 -19.07
N VAL A 22 -1.23 6.34 -17.74
CA VAL A 22 -0.54 5.47 -16.79
C VAL A 22 -1.60 4.76 -15.96
N ILE A 23 -1.41 3.46 -15.73
CA ILE A 23 -2.30 2.68 -14.86
C ILE A 23 -2.07 3.12 -13.42
N CYS A 24 -3.10 3.66 -12.79
CA CYS A 24 -3.10 3.97 -11.37
C CYS A 24 -3.52 2.74 -10.57
N ASN A 25 -2.68 2.29 -9.63
CA ASN A 25 -3.05 1.28 -8.66
C ASN A 25 -3.23 1.93 -7.28
N VAL A 26 -4.23 1.47 -6.53
CA VAL A 26 -4.58 2.06 -5.23
C VAL A 26 -4.27 1.07 -4.13
N SER A 27 -3.39 1.46 -3.22
CA SER A 27 -3.06 0.67 -2.03
C SER A 27 -3.98 1.05 -0.88
N ASN A 28 -4.67 0.07 -0.31
CA ASN A 28 -5.23 0.17 1.03
C ASN A 28 -4.15 -0.20 2.06
N ARG A 29 -4.40 0.03 3.35
CA ARG A 29 -3.48 -0.38 4.43
C ARG A 29 -3.13 -1.87 4.35
N HIS A 30 -1.85 -2.17 4.47
CA HIS A 30 -1.34 -3.52 4.36
C HIS A 30 0.02 -3.65 5.05
N ALA A 31 0.51 -4.89 5.15
CA ALA A 31 1.82 -5.18 5.69
C ALA A 31 2.61 -6.10 4.76
N HIS A 32 3.90 -5.80 4.62
CA HIS A 32 4.89 -6.77 4.20
C HIS A 32 5.52 -7.38 5.46
N ILE A 33 5.84 -8.67 5.42
CA ILE A 33 6.25 -9.38 6.63
C ILE A 33 7.46 -10.28 6.39
N THR A 34 8.26 -10.47 7.43
CA THR A 34 9.31 -11.50 7.44
C THR A 34 8.70 -12.87 7.65
N GLU A 35 9.41 -13.91 7.23
CA GLU A 35 8.98 -15.28 7.50
C GLU A 35 8.89 -15.56 9.02
N GLU A 36 9.84 -15.05 9.80
CA GLU A 36 9.86 -15.17 11.25
C GLU A 36 8.60 -14.58 11.91
N ASN A 37 8.26 -13.32 11.61
CA ASN A 37 7.08 -12.68 12.18
C ASN A 37 5.79 -13.36 11.72
N PHE A 38 5.77 -13.88 10.49
CA PHE A 38 4.63 -14.65 10.01
C PHE A 38 4.45 -15.95 10.80
N LYS A 39 5.54 -16.69 11.06
CA LYS A 39 5.50 -17.90 11.88
C LYS A 39 5.09 -17.60 13.32
N THR A 40 5.50 -16.46 13.88
CA THR A 40 5.06 -16.01 15.21
C THR A 40 3.55 -15.74 15.23
N LEU A 41 2.99 -15.13 14.18
CA LEU A 41 1.57 -14.77 14.13
C LEU A 41 0.65 -15.94 13.74
N PHE A 42 1.10 -16.82 12.85
CA PHE A 42 0.25 -17.86 12.23
C PHE A 42 0.69 -19.31 12.55
N GLY A 43 1.88 -19.49 13.13
CA GLY A 43 2.45 -20.79 13.48
C GLY A 43 3.56 -21.26 12.54
N HIS A 44 4.54 -22.00 13.07
CA HIS A 44 5.75 -22.44 12.36
C HIS A 44 5.48 -23.34 11.14
N GLY A 45 4.40 -24.13 11.17
CA GLY A 45 3.99 -25.01 10.07
C GLY A 45 3.00 -24.38 9.10
N TYR A 46 2.63 -23.11 9.30
CA TYR A 46 1.65 -22.45 8.46
C TYR A 46 2.29 -21.83 7.22
N ALA A 47 1.78 -22.19 6.04
CA ALA A 47 2.22 -21.60 4.78
C ALA A 47 1.31 -20.42 4.38
N MET A 48 1.92 -19.29 4.00
CA MET A 48 1.18 -18.14 3.46
C MET A 48 0.40 -18.56 2.22
N ARG A 49 -0.88 -18.19 2.13
CA ARG A 49 -1.75 -18.62 1.03
C ARG A 49 -2.03 -17.45 0.13
N LYS A 50 -1.66 -17.58 -1.14
CA LYS A 50 -1.97 -16.60 -2.17
C LYS A 50 -3.49 -16.45 -2.33
N LEU A 51 -3.97 -15.20 -2.29
CA LEU A 51 -5.34 -14.84 -2.63
C LEU A 51 -5.44 -14.41 -4.10
N LYS A 52 -4.61 -13.44 -4.51
CA LYS A 52 -4.52 -12.97 -5.90
C LYS A 52 -3.18 -12.30 -6.18
N ASP A 53 -2.75 -12.33 -7.44
CA ASP A 53 -1.61 -11.54 -7.90
C ASP A 53 -1.88 -10.03 -7.82
N LEU A 54 -0.81 -9.28 -7.60
CA LEU A 54 -0.78 -7.83 -7.80
C LEU A 54 -0.24 -7.51 -9.19
N LEU A 55 -0.20 -6.23 -9.55
CA LEU A 55 0.27 -5.78 -10.86
C LEU A 55 1.79 -6.01 -11.02
N GLN A 56 2.51 -5.95 -9.91
CA GLN A 56 3.94 -6.09 -9.81
C GLN A 56 4.30 -7.58 -9.89
N PRO A 57 5.17 -7.99 -10.83
CA PRO A 57 5.50 -9.39 -11.02
C PRO A 57 6.00 -10.06 -9.73
N GLY A 58 5.39 -11.19 -9.37
CA GLY A 58 5.75 -11.97 -8.19
C GLY A 58 5.14 -11.50 -6.87
N GLU A 59 4.58 -10.28 -6.82
CA GLU A 59 3.89 -9.76 -5.62
C GLU A 59 2.43 -10.21 -5.61
N PHE A 60 1.91 -10.55 -4.42
CA PHE A 60 0.56 -11.06 -4.26
C PHE A 60 -0.09 -10.62 -2.94
N ALA A 61 -1.42 -10.47 -2.96
CA ALA A 61 -2.19 -10.38 -1.73
C ALA A 61 -2.36 -11.79 -1.15
N SER A 62 -2.09 -11.96 0.15
CA SER A 62 -2.33 -13.23 0.86
C SER A 62 -3.77 -13.33 1.38
N LYS A 63 -4.22 -14.54 1.73
CA LYS A 63 -5.52 -14.73 2.40
C LYS A 63 -5.48 -14.23 3.85
N GLU A 64 -4.29 -14.18 4.42
CA GLU A 64 -4.04 -13.81 5.80
C GLU A 64 -4.29 -12.32 6.04
N LEU A 65 -4.84 -12.04 7.22
CA LEU A 65 -5.19 -10.73 7.70
C LEU A 65 -4.67 -10.58 9.13
N ILE A 66 -4.18 -9.40 9.47
CA ILE A 66 -3.72 -9.07 10.83
C ILE A 66 -4.51 -7.89 11.39
N GLU A 67 -4.36 -7.69 12.69
CA GLU A 67 -4.77 -6.47 13.39
C GLU A 67 -3.51 -5.70 13.79
N ILE A 68 -3.45 -4.42 13.44
CA ILE A 68 -2.42 -3.50 13.96
C ILE A 68 -3.02 -2.86 15.21
N ALA A 69 -2.41 -3.08 16.36
CA ALA A 69 -2.85 -2.51 17.63
C ALA A 69 -1.79 -1.58 18.23
N SER A 70 -2.26 -0.53 18.87
CA SER A 70 -1.48 0.36 19.73
C SER A 70 -2.25 0.62 21.03
N PRO A 71 -1.64 1.26 22.04
CA PRO A 71 -2.37 1.67 23.25
C PRO A 71 -3.58 2.58 22.99
N ARG A 72 -3.57 3.34 21.87
CA ARG A 72 -4.68 4.25 21.53
C ARG A 72 -5.84 3.54 20.84
N GLY A 73 -5.56 2.49 20.07
CA GLY A 73 -6.59 1.79 19.32
C GLY A 73 -6.02 0.79 18.32
N SER A 74 -6.90 0.22 17.51
CA SER A 74 -6.52 -0.83 16.58
C SER A 74 -7.21 -0.74 15.21
N ILE A 75 -6.58 -1.38 14.24
CA ILE A 75 -7.09 -1.50 12.87
C ILE A 75 -7.09 -2.98 12.48
N LYS A 76 -8.29 -3.53 12.34
CA LYS A 76 -8.54 -4.92 11.96
C LYS A 76 -8.47 -5.12 10.45
N LYS A 77 -8.34 -6.38 10.04
CA LYS A 77 -8.42 -6.82 8.63
C LYS A 77 -7.38 -6.15 7.72
N VAL A 78 -6.16 -6.00 8.22
CA VAL A 78 -5.01 -5.48 7.45
C VAL A 78 -4.42 -6.63 6.64
N ARG A 79 -4.29 -6.43 5.33
CA ARG A 79 -3.82 -7.46 4.40
C ARG A 79 -2.32 -7.68 4.52
N ILE A 80 -1.85 -8.93 4.53
CA ILE A 80 -0.43 -9.22 4.29
C ILE A 80 -0.18 -9.37 2.79
N LEU A 81 0.85 -8.70 2.28
CA LEU A 81 1.37 -8.89 0.93
C LEU A 81 2.59 -9.81 0.97
N GLY A 82 2.61 -10.75 0.03
CA GLY A 82 3.73 -11.65 -0.20
C GLY A 82 4.48 -11.30 -1.50
N PRO A 83 5.71 -11.81 -1.68
CA PRO A 83 6.37 -12.81 -0.85
C PRO A 83 6.94 -12.23 0.46
N PHE A 84 7.55 -13.08 1.29
CA PHE A 84 8.24 -12.62 2.49
C PHE A 84 9.34 -11.61 2.15
N ARG A 85 9.46 -10.58 2.97
CA ARG A 85 10.52 -9.57 2.88
C ARG A 85 11.57 -9.75 3.97
N LYS A 86 12.70 -9.03 3.82
CA LYS A 86 13.80 -9.00 4.80
C LYS A 86 13.44 -8.27 6.09
N TYR A 87 12.47 -7.37 6.05
CA TYR A 87 11.95 -6.67 7.21
C TYR A 87 10.43 -6.54 7.14
N THR A 88 9.80 -6.41 8.30
CA THR A 88 8.36 -6.19 8.39
C THR A 88 8.08 -4.70 8.22
N GLN A 89 7.18 -4.38 7.29
CA GLN A 89 6.77 -3.02 6.97
C GLN A 89 5.25 -2.95 7.02
N VAL A 90 4.75 -1.86 7.59
CA VAL A 90 3.32 -1.60 7.65
C VAL A 90 3.05 -0.26 6.96
N GLU A 91 2.22 -0.30 5.93
CA GLU A 91 1.81 0.88 5.18
C GLU A 91 0.39 1.26 5.59
N ILE A 92 0.25 2.50 6.06
CA ILE A 92 -1.03 3.04 6.54
C ILE A 92 -1.25 4.44 5.99
N SER A 93 -2.52 4.84 5.92
CA SER A 93 -2.85 6.23 5.59
C SER A 93 -2.53 7.17 6.76
N ARG A 94 -2.48 8.47 6.46
CA ARG A 94 -2.41 9.51 7.50
C ARG A 94 -3.60 9.44 8.48
N THR A 95 -4.78 9.07 8.01
CA THR A 95 -5.96 8.92 8.87
C THR A 95 -5.82 7.72 9.82
N ASP A 96 -5.27 6.62 9.34
CA ASP A 96 -4.99 5.43 10.15
C ASP A 96 -3.99 5.74 11.27
N SER A 97 -2.98 6.58 11.00
CA SER A 97 -1.98 6.96 12.00
C SER A 97 -2.59 7.71 13.18
N PHE A 98 -3.61 8.55 12.96
CA PHE A 98 -4.35 9.20 14.04
C PHE A 98 -5.11 8.20 14.91
N LYS A 99 -5.75 7.20 14.30
CA LYS A 99 -6.47 6.14 15.03
C LYS A 99 -5.52 5.32 15.91
N LEU A 100 -4.34 5.01 15.38
CA LEU A 100 -3.28 4.31 16.10
C LEU A 100 -2.51 5.22 17.07
N GLY A 101 -2.66 6.55 16.98
CA GLY A 101 -1.92 7.48 17.82
C GLY A 101 -0.42 7.47 17.55
N ILE A 102 -0.01 7.14 16.33
CA ILE A 102 1.39 7.09 15.92
C ILE A 102 1.70 8.20 14.90
N SER A 103 2.91 8.74 14.98
CA SER A 103 3.44 9.66 13.98
C SER A 103 4.24 8.88 12.93
N ALA A 104 3.52 8.27 11.98
CA ALA A 104 4.16 7.52 10.89
C ALA A 104 4.80 8.50 9.87
N PRO A 105 6.08 8.33 9.50
CA PRO A 105 6.74 9.20 8.54
C PRO A 105 6.26 8.93 7.10
N LEU A 106 6.37 9.93 6.23
CA LEU A 106 6.28 9.72 4.78
C LEU A 106 7.62 9.16 4.29
N ARG A 107 7.62 7.95 3.73
CA ARG A 107 8.80 7.30 3.14
C ARG A 107 8.41 6.45 1.94
N GLU A 108 9.40 6.20 1.08
CA GLU A 108 9.33 5.14 0.08
C GLU A 108 9.52 3.78 0.76
N SER A 109 8.95 2.75 0.12
CA SER A 109 9.06 1.36 0.57
C SER A 109 10.47 0.81 0.37
#